data_AF-A0A1H5ZIQ5-F1
#
_entry.id   AF-A0A1H5ZIQ5-F1
#
_cell.length_a   1.000
_cell.length_b   1.000
_cell.length_c   1.000
_cell.angle_alpha   90.00
_cell.angle_beta   90.00
_cell.angle_gamma   90.00
#
_symmetry.space_group_name_H-M   'P 1'
#
loop_
_entity.id
_entity.type
_entity.pdbx_description
1 polymer ?
#
loop_
_entity_poly.entity_id
_entity_poly.type
_entity_poly.pdbx_seq_one_letter_code
_entity_poly.pdbx_strand_id
1 'polypeptide(L)'
;MSAYLFAHFREKVTPDGEQVYFGISKDGFNWEQVNNGKPVLESTMGEKGVRDFTITRKKDNTFVILATDLSLAYNFKEKYESNWNKVNREGSKYLSKWESDDLVHWSEQELIKVVDDNYGCAWAPDIIYDEENQDYMVHWSSRYPADSSNEMAIYYAKTKDFKTYTQPKELCHKSDTGIIDSNIVYENGYYYRFTKSDFNPAHIILERGTSLTGEYERMPLFDEEMNKLEDGQYEAPTCYKLPDGSWCLMLDFYGCEKEKQGYVPFVAKDISTGKFVRSDKVFSFPYGFKHGTVMEITDEEYKRLKENYPNN
;
A
#
# COMPACT_ATOMS: atom_id res chain seq x y z
N MET A 1 13.26 3.88 21.91
CA MET A 1 11.89 4.17 21.47
C MET A 1 11.81 3.69 20.02
N SER A 2 10.63 3.43 19.48
CA SER A 2 10.52 3.13 18.04
C SER A 2 10.13 4.39 17.27
N ALA A 3 10.48 4.40 16.00
CA ALA A 3 10.13 5.42 15.04
C ALA A 3 9.45 4.75 13.83
N TYR A 4 9.03 5.53 12.85
CA TYR A 4 8.32 5.04 11.68
C TYR A 4 8.97 5.57 10.41
N LEU A 5 8.97 4.73 9.38
CA LEU A 5 9.27 5.06 8.00
C LEU A 5 7.98 4.89 7.18
N PHE A 6 7.69 5.85 6.31
CA PHE A 6 6.60 5.80 5.34
C PHE A 6 7.18 5.81 3.92
N ALA A 7 7.12 4.68 3.23
CA ALA A 7 7.39 4.61 1.79
C ALA A 7 6.12 4.98 1.01
N HIS A 8 6.18 6.04 0.21
CA HIS A 8 5.02 6.65 -0.45
C HIS A 8 5.41 7.32 -1.77
N PHE A 9 4.45 7.71 -2.61
CA PHE A 9 4.67 8.58 -3.77
C PHE A 9 4.00 9.94 -3.57
N ARG A 10 4.19 10.85 -4.54
CA ARG A 10 3.56 12.18 -4.54
C ARG A 10 2.67 12.35 -5.76
N GLU A 11 1.44 12.81 -5.56
CA GLU A 11 0.55 13.11 -6.69
C GLU A 11 1.07 14.36 -7.46
N LYS A 12 1.90 14.12 -8.48
CA LYS A 12 2.34 15.15 -9.43
C LYS A 12 2.06 14.69 -10.85
N VAL A 13 1.81 15.66 -11.72
CA VAL A 13 1.66 15.42 -13.17
C VAL A 13 3.01 15.20 -13.86
N THR A 14 4.11 15.45 -13.14
CA THR A 14 5.47 15.26 -13.61
C THR A 14 6.00 13.90 -13.16
N PRO A 15 6.88 13.25 -13.96
CA PRO A 15 7.38 11.91 -13.67
C PRO A 15 8.06 11.72 -12.30
N ASP A 16 8.59 12.79 -11.70
CA ASP A 16 9.20 12.71 -10.37
C ASP A 16 8.15 12.45 -9.27
N GLY A 17 6.85 12.68 -9.52
CA GLY A 17 5.79 12.34 -8.57
C GLY A 17 5.65 10.84 -8.34
N GLU A 18 5.89 10.04 -9.37
CA GLU A 18 5.69 8.59 -9.40
C GLU A 18 7.03 7.87 -9.17
N GLN A 19 7.69 8.21 -8.06
CA GLN A 19 8.98 7.67 -7.64
C GLN A 19 8.93 7.32 -6.14
N VAL A 20 9.97 6.68 -5.60
CA VAL A 20 9.99 6.27 -4.19
C VAL A 20 10.34 7.47 -3.31
N TYR A 21 9.44 7.88 -2.42
CA TYR A 21 9.69 8.88 -1.39
C TYR A 21 9.62 8.26 -0.01
N PHE A 22 10.40 8.82 0.91
CA PHE A 22 10.33 8.49 2.33
C PHE A 22 9.85 9.67 3.17
N GLY A 23 9.04 9.35 4.18
CA GLY A 23 8.73 10.21 5.31
C GLY A 23 9.08 9.48 6.59
N ILE A 24 9.44 10.20 7.65
CA ILE A 24 9.79 9.60 8.94
C ILE A 24 9.00 10.25 10.07
N SER A 25 8.71 9.49 11.13
CA SER A 25 8.00 10.00 12.31
C SER A 25 8.51 9.34 13.59
N LYS A 26 8.48 10.05 14.71
CA LYS A 26 8.80 9.48 16.04
C LYS A 26 7.57 8.92 16.75
N ASP A 27 6.38 9.38 16.39
CA ASP A 27 5.14 9.07 17.10
C ASP A 27 4.07 8.43 16.19
N GLY A 28 4.30 8.43 14.88
CA GLY A 28 3.35 7.96 13.88
C GLY A 28 2.27 8.99 13.54
N PHE A 29 2.30 10.18 14.14
CA PHE A 29 1.33 11.28 13.95
C PHE A 29 1.95 12.46 13.21
N ASN A 30 3.17 12.83 13.57
CA ASN A 30 3.89 13.97 13.03
C ASN A 30 4.98 13.47 12.08
N TRP A 31 4.74 13.69 10.79
CA TRP A 31 5.62 13.21 9.73
C TRP A 31 6.57 14.31 9.25
N GLU A 32 7.82 13.94 9.06
CA GLU A 32 8.87 14.76 8.48
C GLU A 32 9.21 14.22 7.10
N GLN A 33 9.46 15.11 6.12
CA GLN A 33 10.05 14.71 4.86
C GLN A 33 11.52 14.34 5.06
N VAL A 34 12.12 13.60 4.13
CA VAL A 34 13.57 13.46 4.02
C VAL A 34 14.03 13.85 2.63
N ASN A 35 15.35 13.92 2.43
CA ASN A 35 16.00 14.20 1.14
C ASN A 35 15.52 15.52 0.49
N ASN A 36 15.23 16.56 1.28
CA ASN A 36 14.66 17.82 0.79
C ASN A 36 13.32 17.64 0.03
N GLY A 37 12.57 16.57 0.34
CA GLY A 37 11.33 16.24 -0.36
C GLY A 37 11.53 15.79 -1.82
N LYS A 38 12.72 15.28 -2.17
CA LYS A 38 13.05 14.64 -3.45
C LYS A 38 12.91 13.11 -3.37
N PRO A 39 12.76 12.40 -4.51
CA PRO A 39 12.79 10.94 -4.53
C PRO A 39 14.04 10.37 -3.87
N VAL A 40 13.89 9.25 -3.18
CA VAL A 40 14.99 8.45 -2.61
C VAL A 40 15.45 7.40 -3.62
N LEU A 41 14.53 6.79 -4.36
CA LEU A 41 14.81 5.87 -5.46
C LEU A 41 13.98 6.26 -6.68
N GLU A 42 14.53 5.99 -7.87
CA GLU A 42 13.86 6.24 -9.14
C GLU A 42 13.67 4.95 -9.92
N SER A 43 12.50 4.78 -10.53
CA SER A 43 12.17 3.73 -11.47
C SER A 43 12.72 4.09 -12.85
N THR A 44 13.63 3.27 -13.36
CA THR A 44 14.27 3.40 -14.67
C THR A 44 13.87 2.28 -15.63
N MET A 45 13.25 1.21 -15.13
CA MET A 45 12.73 0.07 -15.88
C MET A 45 11.20 0.14 -16.03
N GLY A 46 10.65 -0.73 -16.88
CA GLY A 46 9.21 -0.91 -17.02
C GLY A 46 8.53 0.34 -17.55
N GLU A 47 7.54 0.82 -16.79
CA GLU A 47 6.81 2.05 -17.09
C GLU A 47 7.54 3.32 -16.68
N LYS A 48 8.69 3.20 -16.00
CA LYS A 48 9.55 4.31 -15.53
C LYS A 48 8.88 5.24 -14.51
N GLY A 49 7.86 4.72 -13.83
CA GLY A 49 7.24 5.30 -12.67
C GLY A 49 6.73 4.19 -11.77
N VAL A 50 6.62 4.48 -10.49
CA VAL A 50 6.14 3.56 -9.47
C VAL A 50 5.14 4.24 -8.54
N ARG A 51 4.13 3.47 -8.14
CA ARG A 51 3.03 3.89 -7.27
C ARG A 51 2.74 2.79 -6.24
N ASP A 52 1.93 3.11 -5.25
CA ASP A 52 1.32 2.14 -4.32
C ASP A 52 2.38 1.26 -3.62
N PHE A 53 3.18 1.88 -2.76
CA PHE A 53 4.34 1.20 -2.17
C PHE A 53 3.97 0.30 -0.99
N THR A 54 4.62 -0.85 -0.93
CA THR A 54 4.80 -1.62 0.30
C THR A 54 6.27 -1.75 0.65
N ILE A 55 6.58 -1.67 1.94
CA ILE A 55 7.91 -1.89 2.49
C ILE A 55 7.79 -2.79 3.71
N THR A 56 8.66 -3.79 3.80
CA THR A 56 8.71 -4.67 4.97
C THR A 56 10.15 -5.00 5.37
N ARG A 57 10.34 -5.22 6.67
CA ARG A 57 11.55 -5.82 7.21
C ARG A 57 11.41 -7.33 7.12
N LYS A 58 12.34 -7.96 6.41
CA LYS A 58 12.42 -9.41 6.30
C LYS A 58 12.92 -10.03 7.63
N LYS A 59 12.74 -11.34 7.79
CA LYS A 59 13.14 -12.09 8.99
C LYS A 59 14.66 -12.13 9.21
N ASP A 60 15.44 -11.87 8.16
CA ASP A 60 16.89 -11.70 8.21
C ASP A 60 17.32 -10.26 8.57
N ASN A 61 16.38 -9.39 8.93
CA ASN A 61 16.55 -7.96 9.23
C ASN A 61 16.93 -7.05 8.06
N THR A 62 16.95 -7.58 6.83
CA THR A 62 17.05 -6.74 5.63
C THR A 62 15.66 -6.25 5.21
N PHE A 63 15.58 -5.39 4.20
CA PHE A 63 14.36 -4.69 3.78
C PHE A 63 14.07 -4.94 2.32
N VAL A 64 12.78 -4.95 1.98
CA VAL A 64 12.32 -5.01 0.60
C VAL A 64 11.21 -4.00 0.38
N ILE A 65 11.27 -3.32 -0.76
CA ILE A 65 10.18 -2.49 -1.30
C ILE A 65 9.59 -3.22 -2.50
N LEU A 66 8.26 -3.26 -2.57
CA LEU A 66 7.53 -3.56 -3.79
C LEU A 66 6.63 -2.37 -4.16
N ALA A 67 6.42 -2.17 -5.46
CA ALA A 67 5.57 -1.10 -5.96
C ALA A 67 4.87 -1.51 -7.27
N THR A 68 3.71 -0.91 -7.53
CA THR A 68 3.08 -0.95 -8.86
C THR A 68 4.03 -0.35 -9.90
N ASP A 69 4.37 -1.09 -10.95
CA ASP A 69 5.05 -0.54 -12.14
C ASP A 69 4.05 0.22 -13.02
N LEU A 70 3.92 1.53 -12.79
CA LEU A 70 2.96 2.38 -13.48
C LEU A 70 3.45 3.83 -13.49
N SER A 71 3.46 4.45 -14.68
CA SER A 71 3.61 5.90 -14.79
C SER A 71 2.45 6.51 -15.55
N LEU A 72 1.55 7.20 -14.84
CA LEU A 72 0.53 8.01 -15.49
C LEU A 72 1.15 9.24 -16.17
N ALA A 73 2.20 9.81 -15.59
CA ALA A 73 2.87 10.99 -16.14
C ALA A 73 3.44 10.74 -17.54
N TYR A 74 4.03 9.56 -17.78
CA TYR A 74 4.51 9.17 -19.11
C TYR A 74 3.44 8.52 -19.98
N ASN A 75 2.61 7.64 -19.40
CA ASN A 75 1.88 6.65 -20.19
C ASN A 75 0.37 6.89 -20.24
N PHE A 76 -0.22 7.69 -19.34
CA PHE A 76 -1.67 7.80 -19.26
C PHE A 76 -2.29 8.34 -20.55
N LYS A 77 -1.73 9.40 -21.13
CA LYS A 77 -2.26 10.00 -22.35
C LYS A 77 -1.91 9.20 -23.60
N GLU A 78 -0.66 8.77 -23.75
CA GLU A 78 -0.15 8.21 -25.01
C GLU A 78 -0.38 6.69 -25.10
N LYS A 79 0.09 5.92 -24.11
CA LYS A 79 -0.08 4.45 -24.08
C LYS A 79 -1.53 4.08 -23.76
N TYR A 80 -2.11 4.75 -22.76
CA TYR A 80 -3.43 4.42 -22.21
C TYR A 80 -4.59 5.27 -22.74
N GLU A 81 -4.34 6.21 -23.65
CA GLU A 81 -5.38 7.01 -24.31
C GLU A 81 -6.31 7.74 -23.32
N SER A 82 -5.76 8.15 -22.17
CA SER A 82 -6.51 8.74 -21.05
C SER A 82 -7.63 7.85 -20.51
N ASN A 83 -7.47 6.52 -20.57
CA ASN A 83 -8.52 5.56 -20.24
C ASN A 83 -8.09 4.57 -19.15
N TRP A 84 -8.68 4.70 -17.96
CA TRP A 84 -8.45 3.80 -16.83
C TRP A 84 -8.86 2.34 -17.11
N ASN A 85 -9.86 2.09 -17.96
CA ASN A 85 -10.20 0.73 -18.41
C ASN A 85 -9.12 0.13 -19.32
N LYS A 86 -8.21 0.94 -19.86
CA LYS A 86 -7.04 0.43 -20.57
C LYS A 86 -5.90 0.16 -19.61
N VAL A 87 -5.70 1.02 -18.61
CA VAL A 87 -4.70 0.79 -17.54
C VAL A 87 -4.98 -0.52 -16.80
N ASN A 88 -6.25 -0.84 -16.48
CA ASN A 88 -6.57 -2.08 -15.74
C ASN A 88 -6.53 -3.36 -16.58
N ARG A 89 -6.63 -3.30 -17.91
CA ARG A 89 -6.60 -4.48 -18.81
C ARG A 89 -5.23 -4.70 -19.44
N GLU A 90 -4.52 -3.61 -19.71
CA GLU A 90 -3.23 -3.60 -20.42
C GLU A 90 -2.10 -3.05 -19.53
N GLY A 91 -2.33 -2.98 -18.23
CA GLY A 91 -1.37 -2.55 -17.21
C GLY A 91 -0.16 -3.48 -17.13
N SER A 92 0.91 -2.99 -16.52
CA SER A 92 2.10 -3.81 -16.24
C SER A 92 1.71 -5.08 -15.46
N LYS A 93 2.37 -6.20 -15.81
CA LYS A 93 2.27 -7.49 -15.11
C LYS A 93 3.36 -7.66 -14.05
N TYR A 94 4.13 -6.59 -13.84
CA TYR A 94 5.32 -6.59 -13.02
C TYR A 94 5.11 -5.72 -11.77
N LEU A 95 5.78 -6.10 -10.70
CA LEU A 95 6.06 -5.21 -9.58
C LEU A 95 7.51 -4.75 -9.66
N SER A 96 7.77 -3.49 -9.34
CA SER A 96 9.14 -3.03 -9.13
C SER A 96 9.62 -3.40 -7.74
N LYS A 97 10.86 -3.86 -7.62
CA LYS A 97 11.48 -4.32 -6.37
C LYS A 97 12.82 -3.61 -6.12
N TRP A 98 13.06 -3.27 -4.86
CA TRP A 98 14.38 -2.91 -4.33
C TRP A 98 14.60 -3.61 -2.99
N GLU A 99 15.86 -3.98 -2.71
CA GLU A 99 16.24 -4.57 -1.43
C GLU A 99 17.35 -3.73 -0.77
N SER A 100 17.41 -3.70 0.57
CA SER A 100 18.42 -2.96 1.31
C SER A 100 18.75 -3.65 2.63
N ASP A 101 19.98 -3.55 3.10
CA ASP A 101 20.37 -4.02 4.43
C ASP A 101 20.15 -2.96 5.52
N ASP A 102 20.02 -1.68 5.13
CA ASP A 102 20.15 -0.57 6.08
C ASP A 102 19.23 0.64 5.82
N LEU A 103 18.32 0.54 4.84
CA LEU A 103 17.40 1.58 4.37
C LEU A 103 18.05 2.76 3.64
N VAL A 104 19.37 2.70 3.40
CA VAL A 104 20.13 3.75 2.71
C VAL A 104 20.77 3.24 1.42
N HIS A 105 21.42 2.09 1.50
CA HIS A 105 22.05 1.43 0.36
C HIS A 105 21.07 0.43 -0.22
N TRP A 106 20.50 0.78 -1.36
CA TRP A 106 19.51 -0.04 -2.06
C TRP A 106 20.15 -0.77 -3.25
N SER A 107 19.63 -1.95 -3.55
CA SER A 107 19.94 -2.67 -4.78
C SER A 107 19.55 -1.84 -6.01
N GLU A 108 20.01 -2.26 -7.18
CA GLU A 108 19.40 -1.83 -8.43
C GLU A 108 17.92 -2.24 -8.48
N GLN A 109 17.13 -1.53 -9.29
CA GLN A 109 15.73 -1.87 -9.53
C GLN A 109 15.62 -3.24 -10.21
N GLU A 110 14.71 -4.08 -9.74
CA GLU A 110 14.30 -5.32 -10.41
C GLU A 110 12.81 -5.27 -10.76
N LEU A 111 12.41 -5.87 -11.89
CA LEU A 111 11.01 -6.10 -12.23
C LEU A 111 10.65 -7.56 -12.01
N ILE A 112 9.64 -7.81 -11.18
CA ILE A 112 9.16 -9.14 -10.84
C ILE A 112 7.84 -9.41 -11.56
N LYS A 113 7.83 -10.34 -12.53
CA LYS A 113 6.57 -10.74 -13.19
C LYS A 113 5.75 -11.57 -12.21
N VAL A 114 4.66 -11.00 -11.69
CA VAL A 114 3.82 -11.68 -10.69
C VAL A 114 2.57 -12.32 -11.29
N VAL A 115 2.16 -11.90 -12.49
CA VAL A 115 1.03 -12.49 -13.22
C VAL A 115 1.39 -12.75 -14.68
N ASP A 116 0.70 -13.69 -15.31
CA ASP A 116 0.84 -13.94 -16.75
C ASP A 116 0.05 -12.94 -17.60
N ASP A 117 0.09 -13.12 -18.93
CA ASP A 117 -0.52 -12.18 -19.87
C ASP A 117 -2.06 -12.31 -19.94
N ASN A 118 -2.66 -13.30 -19.26
CA ASN A 118 -4.11 -13.41 -19.12
C ASN A 118 -4.66 -12.47 -18.03
N TYR A 119 -3.82 -11.86 -17.20
CA TYR A 119 -4.21 -10.88 -16.19
C TYR A 119 -4.16 -9.46 -16.73
N GLY A 120 -5.01 -8.58 -16.21
CA GLY A 120 -5.13 -7.19 -16.64
C GLY A 120 -4.02 -6.27 -16.14
N CYS A 121 -3.56 -6.47 -14.91
CA CYS A 121 -2.52 -5.66 -14.26
C CYS A 121 -2.01 -6.33 -12.97
N ALA A 122 -0.99 -5.77 -12.34
CA ALA A 122 -0.64 -6.06 -10.95
C ALA A 122 -0.47 -4.75 -10.18
N TRP A 123 -1.43 -4.41 -9.32
CA TRP A 123 -1.51 -3.10 -8.67
C TRP A 123 -1.54 -3.19 -7.15
N ALA A 124 -0.99 -2.16 -6.49
CA ALA A 124 -1.05 -1.97 -5.05
C ALA A 124 -0.62 -3.23 -4.28
N PRO A 125 0.64 -3.67 -4.44
CA PRO A 125 1.13 -4.80 -3.67
C PRO A 125 1.18 -4.45 -2.18
N ASP A 126 0.88 -5.43 -1.34
CA ASP A 126 1.20 -5.40 0.08
C ASP A 126 1.68 -6.79 0.57
N ILE A 127 2.36 -6.81 1.71
CA ILE A 127 3.10 -7.97 2.20
C ILE A 127 2.71 -8.27 3.64
N ILE A 128 2.32 -9.53 3.89
CA ILE A 128 2.18 -10.08 5.24
C ILE A 128 3.03 -11.33 5.40
N TYR A 129 3.72 -11.46 6.54
CA TYR A 129 4.44 -12.67 6.87
C TYR A 129 3.51 -13.71 7.51
N ASP A 130 3.51 -14.90 6.94
CA ASP A 130 2.81 -16.08 7.43
C ASP A 130 3.72 -16.84 8.41
N GLU A 131 3.52 -16.62 9.72
CA GLU A 131 4.31 -17.28 10.76
C GLU A 131 4.15 -18.81 10.77
N GLU A 132 3.01 -19.33 10.31
CA GLU A 132 2.73 -20.77 10.30
C GLU A 132 3.54 -21.47 9.19
N ASN A 133 3.53 -20.90 7.98
CA ASN A 133 4.22 -21.48 6.82
C ASN A 133 5.66 -20.97 6.65
N GLN A 134 6.06 -19.98 7.45
CA GLN A 134 7.35 -19.30 7.40
C GLN A 134 7.67 -18.75 6.00
N ASP A 135 6.67 -18.13 5.38
CA ASP A 135 6.76 -17.45 4.09
C ASP A 135 6.08 -16.08 4.10
N TYR A 136 6.32 -15.29 3.07
CA TYR A 136 5.65 -14.03 2.82
C TYR A 136 4.52 -14.26 1.83
N MET A 137 3.34 -13.75 2.14
CA MET A 137 2.28 -13.55 1.16
C MET A 137 2.40 -12.14 0.59
N VAL A 138 2.63 -12.05 -0.71
CA VAL A 138 2.48 -10.79 -1.47
C VAL A 138 1.11 -10.83 -2.11
N HIS A 139 0.28 -9.82 -1.85
CA HIS A 139 -1.05 -9.70 -2.42
C HIS A 139 -1.22 -8.38 -3.16
N TRP A 140 -2.03 -8.37 -4.21
CA TRP A 140 -2.22 -7.23 -5.12
C TRP A 140 -3.59 -7.27 -5.77
N SER A 141 -3.99 -6.16 -6.37
CA SER A 141 -5.23 -6.03 -7.14
C SER A 141 -5.00 -6.43 -8.59
N SER A 142 -5.92 -7.21 -9.17
CA SER A 142 -5.87 -7.55 -10.59
C SER A 142 -7.25 -7.84 -11.17
N ARG A 143 -7.37 -7.74 -12.50
CA ARG A 143 -8.49 -8.24 -13.29
C ARG A 143 -8.09 -9.54 -13.96
N TYR A 144 -8.91 -10.57 -13.84
CA TYR A 144 -8.70 -11.83 -14.54
C TYR A 144 -10.03 -12.47 -14.98
N PRO A 145 -10.12 -12.96 -16.23
CA PRO A 145 -9.22 -12.67 -17.35
C PRO A 145 -9.18 -11.18 -17.72
N ALA A 146 -8.08 -10.71 -18.30
CA ALA A 146 -7.84 -9.31 -18.65
C ALA A 146 -8.98 -8.70 -19.46
N ASP A 147 -9.47 -9.43 -20.48
CA ASP A 147 -10.52 -8.97 -21.40
C ASP A 147 -11.95 -9.28 -20.93
N SER A 148 -12.12 -9.83 -19.73
CA SER A 148 -13.44 -10.17 -19.21
C SER A 148 -14.21 -8.97 -18.65
N SER A 149 -15.52 -9.14 -18.46
CA SER A 149 -16.33 -8.21 -17.66
C SER A 149 -16.15 -8.40 -16.16
N ASN A 150 -15.33 -9.35 -15.71
CA ASN A 150 -15.10 -9.60 -14.28
C ASN A 150 -14.52 -8.38 -13.62
N GLU A 151 -14.92 -8.12 -12.38
CA GLU A 151 -14.38 -7.01 -11.64
C GLU A 151 -12.97 -7.25 -11.12
N MET A 152 -12.34 -6.19 -10.62
CA MET A 152 -11.07 -6.30 -9.92
C MET A 152 -11.27 -7.16 -8.66
N ALA A 153 -10.29 -8.03 -8.40
CA ALA A 153 -10.21 -8.86 -7.21
C ALA A 153 -8.80 -8.81 -6.63
N ILE A 154 -8.64 -9.32 -5.42
CA ILE A 154 -7.33 -9.42 -4.78
C ILE A 154 -6.74 -10.80 -5.08
N TYR A 155 -5.51 -10.82 -5.55
CA TYR A 155 -4.73 -12.03 -5.81
C TYR A 155 -3.51 -12.05 -4.89
N TYR A 156 -2.92 -13.23 -4.71
CA TYR A 156 -1.69 -13.39 -3.95
C TYR A 156 -0.77 -14.46 -4.53
N ALA A 157 0.51 -14.34 -4.20
CA ALA A 157 1.51 -15.39 -4.33
C ALA A 157 2.39 -15.42 -3.09
N LYS A 158 2.96 -16.60 -2.80
CA LYS A 158 3.85 -16.81 -1.67
C LYS A 158 5.31 -16.81 -2.12
N THR A 159 6.19 -16.26 -1.29
CA THR A 159 7.65 -16.26 -1.50
C THR A 159 8.39 -16.37 -0.18
N LYS A 160 9.60 -16.92 -0.19
CA LYS A 160 10.51 -16.91 0.97
C LYS A 160 11.65 -15.91 0.83
N ASP A 161 11.92 -15.47 -0.38
CA ASP A 161 13.15 -14.78 -0.76
C ASP A 161 12.94 -13.57 -1.68
N PHE A 162 11.69 -13.26 -2.06
CA PHE A 162 11.35 -12.20 -3.02
C PHE A 162 12.04 -12.36 -4.39
N LYS A 163 12.35 -13.62 -4.75
CA LYS A 163 12.92 -14.02 -6.05
C LYS A 163 12.07 -15.10 -6.69
N THR A 164 11.65 -16.09 -5.91
CA THR A 164 10.80 -17.19 -6.36
C THR A 164 9.41 -17.05 -5.77
N TYR A 165 8.40 -17.13 -6.63
CA TYR A 165 6.99 -16.99 -6.26
C TYR A 165 6.20 -18.24 -6.63
N THR A 166 5.20 -18.58 -5.83
CA THR A 166 4.17 -19.53 -6.27
C THR A 166 3.34 -18.93 -7.41
N GLN A 167 2.57 -19.77 -8.09
CA GLN A 167 1.56 -19.27 -9.03
C GLN A 167 0.51 -18.42 -8.28
N PRO A 168 0.00 -17.33 -8.90
CA PRO A 168 -1.04 -16.51 -8.33
C PRO A 168 -2.32 -17.29 -8.03
N LYS A 169 -2.97 -16.93 -6.93
CA LYS A 169 -4.29 -17.42 -6.55
C LYS A 169 -5.16 -16.25 -6.15
N GLU A 170 -6.46 -16.34 -6.38
CA GLU A 170 -7.40 -15.36 -5.85
C GLU A 170 -7.43 -15.45 -4.33
N LEU A 171 -7.32 -14.30 -3.66
CA LEU A 171 -7.43 -14.16 -2.21
C LEU A 171 -8.87 -13.86 -1.80
N CYS A 172 -9.51 -12.89 -2.48
CA CYS A 172 -10.90 -12.54 -2.29
C CYS A 172 -11.44 -11.74 -3.47
N HIS A 173 -12.76 -11.78 -3.63
CA HIS A 173 -13.53 -10.96 -4.55
C HIS A 173 -14.87 -10.59 -3.89
N LYS A 174 -15.58 -9.64 -4.49
CA LYS A 174 -17.00 -9.42 -4.24
C LYS A 174 -17.81 -9.86 -5.45
N SER A 175 -18.97 -10.47 -5.21
CA SER A 175 -19.83 -10.95 -6.30
C SER A 175 -20.56 -9.84 -7.05
N ASP A 176 -20.64 -8.64 -6.46
CA ASP A 176 -21.49 -7.54 -6.91
C ASP A 176 -20.71 -6.29 -7.33
N THR A 177 -19.40 -6.22 -7.10
CA THR A 177 -18.56 -5.07 -7.48
C THR A 177 -17.05 -5.42 -7.46
N GLY A 178 -16.22 -4.48 -7.91
CA GLY A 178 -14.76 -4.55 -7.81
C GLY A 178 -14.23 -4.18 -6.43
N ILE A 179 -13.11 -4.82 -6.10
CA ILE A 179 -12.30 -4.47 -4.94
C ILE A 179 -10.82 -4.32 -5.33
N ILE A 180 -10.14 -3.36 -4.70
CA ILE A 180 -8.71 -3.09 -4.88
C ILE A 180 -8.07 -2.71 -3.54
N ASP A 181 -6.76 -2.52 -3.54
CA ASP A 181 -5.97 -1.95 -2.44
C ASP A 181 -6.19 -2.68 -1.11
N SER A 182 -5.67 -3.90 -1.03
CA SER A 182 -5.77 -4.69 0.20
C SER A 182 -4.60 -4.43 1.13
N ASN A 183 -4.88 -4.31 2.43
CA ASN A 183 -3.90 -4.32 3.51
C ASN A 183 -4.35 -5.32 4.57
N ILE A 184 -3.43 -6.17 5.04
CA ILE A 184 -3.72 -7.21 6.03
C ILE A 184 -2.79 -7.05 7.21
N VAL A 185 -3.35 -7.00 8.41
CA VAL A 185 -2.60 -6.99 9.67
C VAL A 185 -3.03 -8.13 10.57
N TYR A 186 -2.11 -8.63 11.40
CA TYR A 186 -2.36 -9.72 12.34
C TYR A 186 -2.31 -9.21 13.78
N GLU A 187 -3.30 -9.60 14.59
CA GLU A 187 -3.33 -9.30 16.03
C GLU A 187 -4.10 -10.40 16.77
N ASN A 188 -3.50 -10.97 17.81
CA ASN A 188 -4.13 -11.89 18.77
C ASN A 188 -4.91 -13.06 18.14
N GLY A 189 -4.34 -13.71 17.11
CA GLY A 189 -4.94 -14.88 16.47
C GLY A 189 -5.88 -14.56 15.31
N TYR A 190 -6.02 -13.29 14.95
CA TYR A 190 -6.90 -12.85 13.87
C TYR A 190 -6.14 -12.03 12.83
N TYR A 191 -6.54 -12.21 11.58
CA TYR A 191 -6.16 -11.38 10.45
C TYR A 191 -7.27 -10.37 10.18
N TYR A 192 -6.90 -9.12 10.01
CA TYR A 192 -7.78 -7.99 9.72
C TYR A 192 -7.45 -7.50 8.32
N ARG A 193 -8.38 -7.67 7.39
CA ARG A 193 -8.22 -7.28 6.00
C ARG A 193 -9.01 -6.00 5.74
N PHE A 194 -8.29 -4.96 5.37
CA PHE A 194 -8.83 -3.74 4.79
C PHE A 194 -8.81 -3.85 3.27
N THR A 195 -9.84 -3.39 2.58
CA THR A 195 -9.88 -3.38 1.12
C THR A 195 -10.75 -2.22 0.64
N LYS A 196 -10.42 -1.57 -0.48
CA LYS A 196 -11.30 -0.57 -1.10
C LYS A 196 -12.34 -1.26 -1.99
N SER A 197 -13.61 -0.91 -1.80
CA SER A 197 -14.74 -1.44 -2.57
C SER A 197 -15.28 -0.34 -3.49
N ASP A 198 -15.53 -0.67 -4.76
CA ASP A 198 -16.05 0.30 -5.74
C ASP A 198 -17.50 0.68 -5.42
N PHE A 199 -18.32 -0.30 -4.99
CA PHE A 199 -19.73 -0.11 -4.64
C PHE A 199 -20.17 -1.04 -3.50
N ASN A 200 -21.32 -0.74 -2.86
CA ASN A 200 -21.97 -1.58 -1.86
C ASN A 200 -21.09 -2.08 -0.70
N PRO A 201 -20.39 -1.22 0.07
CA PRO A 201 -20.35 0.24 -0.03
C PRO A 201 -19.23 0.75 -0.93
N ALA A 202 -19.32 2.01 -1.38
CA ALA A 202 -18.24 2.70 -2.09
C ALA A 202 -17.20 3.27 -1.11
N HIS A 203 -16.66 2.40 -0.24
CA HIS A 203 -15.76 2.75 0.86
C HIS A 203 -14.74 1.64 1.13
N ILE A 204 -13.86 1.88 2.11
CA ILE A 204 -13.03 0.84 2.68
C ILE A 204 -13.89 -0.16 3.43
N ILE A 205 -13.50 -1.41 3.32
CA ILE A 205 -14.12 -2.55 3.94
C ILE A 205 -13.12 -3.17 4.92
N LEU A 206 -13.50 -3.34 6.19
CA LEU A 206 -12.77 -4.14 7.18
C LEU A 206 -13.48 -5.48 7.44
N GLU A 207 -12.73 -6.56 7.32
CA GLU A 207 -13.17 -7.91 7.62
C GLU A 207 -12.14 -8.62 8.50
N ARG A 208 -12.57 -9.63 9.26
CA ARG A 208 -11.70 -10.39 10.17
C ARG A 208 -11.82 -11.90 9.97
N GLY A 209 -10.69 -12.60 9.89
CA GLY A 209 -10.61 -14.06 9.79
C GLY A 209 -9.56 -14.66 10.73
N THR A 210 -9.55 -15.99 10.87
CA THR A 210 -8.56 -16.72 11.71
C THR A 210 -7.44 -17.36 10.89
N SER A 211 -7.47 -17.21 9.57
CA SER A 211 -6.40 -17.63 8.66
C SER A 211 -6.27 -16.63 7.51
N LEU A 212 -5.09 -16.53 6.91
CA LEU A 212 -4.82 -15.57 5.83
C LEU A 212 -5.78 -15.71 4.64
N THR A 213 -6.07 -16.96 4.23
CA THR A 213 -6.85 -17.27 3.02
C THR A 213 -8.22 -17.90 3.31
N GLY A 214 -8.65 -17.90 4.57
CA GLY A 214 -9.93 -18.46 4.97
C GLY A 214 -11.09 -17.49 4.77
N GLU A 215 -12.21 -17.83 5.37
CA GLU A 215 -13.38 -16.95 5.45
C GLU A 215 -13.12 -15.79 6.41
N TYR A 216 -13.66 -14.63 6.04
CA TYR A 216 -13.59 -13.41 6.84
C TYR A 216 -15.02 -12.93 7.14
N GLU A 217 -15.19 -12.32 8.31
CA GLU A 217 -16.45 -11.73 8.74
C GLU A 217 -16.35 -10.20 8.70
N ARG A 218 -17.38 -9.57 8.14
CA ARG A 218 -17.55 -8.11 8.12
C ARG A 218 -17.53 -7.52 9.53
N MET A 219 -16.85 -6.38 9.73
CA MET A 219 -16.84 -5.66 11.02
C MET A 219 -17.83 -4.48 11.05
N PRO A 220 -19.00 -4.58 11.71
CA PRO A 220 -20.08 -3.58 11.57
C PRO A 220 -19.74 -2.21 12.15
N LEU A 221 -18.98 -2.14 13.26
CA LEU A 221 -18.59 -0.85 13.83
C LEU A 221 -17.61 -0.09 12.92
N PHE A 222 -16.89 -0.78 12.04
CA PHE A 222 -16.08 -0.13 11.02
C PHE A 222 -16.98 0.51 9.96
N ASP A 223 -18.02 -0.22 9.52
CA ASP A 223 -19.02 0.32 8.59
C ASP A 223 -19.70 1.57 9.15
N GLU A 224 -20.06 1.58 10.43
CA GLU A 224 -20.63 2.76 11.09
C GLU A 224 -19.70 3.99 11.05
N GLU A 225 -18.38 3.80 11.19
CA GLU A 225 -17.41 4.90 11.09
C GLU A 225 -17.21 5.35 9.63
N MET A 226 -17.14 4.41 8.67
CA MET A 226 -17.00 4.73 7.25
C MET A 226 -18.23 5.43 6.68
N ASN A 227 -19.44 5.07 7.12
CA ASN A 227 -20.71 5.71 6.71
C ASN A 227 -20.82 7.20 7.10
N LYS A 228 -19.88 7.73 7.90
CA LYS A 228 -19.79 9.17 8.23
C LYS A 228 -18.98 9.95 7.20
N LEU A 229 -18.33 9.26 6.27
CA LEU A 229 -17.48 9.82 5.23
C LEU A 229 -18.26 9.98 3.92
N GLU A 230 -17.68 10.69 2.97
CA GLU A 230 -18.23 10.79 1.62
C GLU A 230 -17.85 9.55 0.79
N ASP A 231 -18.84 8.91 0.19
CA ASP A 231 -18.68 7.76 -0.71
C ASP A 231 -17.68 8.06 -1.85
N GLY A 232 -16.84 7.08 -2.18
CA GLY A 232 -15.99 7.10 -3.37
C GLY A 232 -14.78 8.02 -3.33
N GLN A 233 -14.40 8.54 -2.15
CA GLN A 233 -13.26 9.47 -2.00
C GLN A 233 -12.07 8.91 -1.20
N TYR A 234 -12.11 7.64 -0.79
CA TYR A 234 -11.06 7.02 0.04
C TYR A 234 -10.59 5.69 -0.54
N GLU A 235 -9.28 5.51 -0.63
CA GLU A 235 -8.61 4.29 -1.11
C GLU A 235 -7.35 3.99 -0.29
N ALA A 236 -6.53 3.04 -0.75
CA ALA A 236 -5.17 2.82 -0.23
C ALA A 236 -5.08 2.66 1.31
N PRO A 237 -5.80 1.70 1.93
CA PRO A 237 -5.71 1.51 3.36
C PRO A 237 -4.30 1.10 3.80
N THR A 238 -3.74 1.82 4.76
CA THR A 238 -2.45 1.51 5.38
C THR A 238 -2.63 1.43 6.89
N CYS A 239 -2.58 0.23 7.48
CA CYS A 239 -2.78 0.03 8.91
C CYS A 239 -1.47 -0.33 9.63
N TYR A 240 -1.22 0.32 10.77
CA TYR A 240 -0.01 0.10 11.60
C TYR A 240 -0.32 0.35 13.08
N LYS A 241 0.52 -0.23 13.94
CA LYS A 241 0.41 -0.07 15.40
C LYS A 241 1.12 1.21 15.85
N LEU A 242 0.52 1.91 16.81
CA LEU A 242 1.06 3.11 17.44
C LEU A 242 1.85 2.75 18.71
N PRO A 243 2.69 3.66 19.24
CA PRO A 243 3.55 3.36 20.40
C PRO A 243 2.79 2.97 21.67
N ASP A 244 1.53 3.39 21.82
CA ASP A 244 0.67 3.05 22.95
C ASP A 244 -0.09 1.72 22.77
N GLY A 245 0.15 1.02 21.65
CA GLY A 245 -0.49 -0.24 21.30
C GLY A 245 -1.82 -0.11 20.56
N SER A 246 -2.34 1.11 20.38
CA SER A 246 -3.50 1.35 19.52
C SER A 246 -3.15 1.20 18.04
N TRP A 247 -4.17 1.17 17.18
CA TRP A 247 -4.02 0.97 15.73
C TRP A 247 -4.38 2.25 15.00
N CYS A 248 -3.53 2.64 14.04
CA CYS A 248 -3.80 3.70 13.09
C CYS A 248 -4.10 3.09 11.72
N LEU A 249 -5.15 3.57 11.07
CA LEU A 249 -5.46 3.31 9.67
C LEU A 249 -5.37 4.65 8.93
N MET A 250 -4.51 4.73 7.92
CA MET A 250 -4.48 5.87 7.01
C MET A 250 -5.18 5.51 5.71
N LEU A 251 -6.09 6.37 5.26
CA LEU A 251 -6.80 6.24 3.99
C LEU A 251 -6.45 7.40 3.07
N ASP A 252 -6.06 7.11 1.83
CA ASP A 252 -5.71 8.15 0.86
C ASP A 252 -6.99 8.82 0.36
N PHE A 253 -7.12 10.11 0.66
CA PHE A 253 -8.25 10.92 0.23
C PHE A 253 -7.97 11.50 -1.16
N TYR A 254 -8.81 11.15 -2.12
CA TYR A 254 -8.65 11.50 -3.54
C TYR A 254 -9.95 12.05 -4.14
N GLY A 255 -9.92 12.42 -5.42
CA GLY A 255 -11.11 12.89 -6.14
C GLY A 255 -11.56 14.32 -5.81
N CYS A 256 -10.83 15.02 -4.94
CA CYS A 256 -11.04 16.42 -4.58
C CYS A 256 -9.96 17.35 -5.16
N GLU A 257 -10.05 18.65 -4.88
CA GLU A 257 -9.00 19.64 -5.19
C GLU A 257 -7.63 19.12 -4.71
N LYS A 258 -6.61 19.25 -5.55
CA LYS A 258 -5.29 18.64 -5.35
C LYS A 258 -4.68 18.97 -3.99
N GLU A 259 -4.90 20.20 -3.52
CA GLU A 259 -4.38 20.72 -2.25
C GLU A 259 -5.04 20.07 -1.02
N LYS A 260 -6.21 19.43 -1.22
CA LYS A 260 -6.96 18.70 -0.20
C LYS A 260 -6.69 17.20 -0.22
N GLN A 261 -6.03 16.69 -1.25
CA GLN A 261 -5.71 15.27 -1.37
C GLN A 261 -4.59 14.85 -0.41
N GLY A 262 -4.64 13.59 0.01
CA GLY A 262 -3.63 12.95 0.85
C GLY A 262 -4.23 12.13 1.97
N TYR A 263 -3.38 11.57 2.82
CA TYR A 263 -3.82 10.64 3.85
C TYR A 263 -4.66 11.27 4.97
N VAL A 264 -5.77 10.61 5.29
CA VAL A 264 -6.63 10.89 6.44
C VAL A 264 -6.51 9.73 7.44
N PRO A 265 -6.04 9.98 8.67
CA PRO A 265 -5.84 8.95 9.69
C PRO A 265 -7.10 8.71 10.53
N PHE A 266 -7.26 7.45 10.95
CA PHE A 266 -8.30 6.94 11.82
C PHE A 266 -7.65 6.05 12.90
N VAL A 267 -8.10 6.16 14.15
CA VAL A 267 -7.47 5.43 15.27
C VAL A 267 -8.48 4.52 15.95
N ALA A 268 -8.09 3.28 16.17
CA ALA A 268 -8.80 2.30 16.99
C ALA A 268 -7.94 1.92 18.20
N LYS A 269 -8.48 2.05 19.42
CA LYS A 269 -7.77 1.61 20.63
C LYS A 269 -7.59 0.09 20.69
N ASP A 270 -8.53 -0.64 20.09
CA ASP A 270 -8.54 -2.08 19.99
C ASP A 270 -9.11 -2.45 18.61
N ILE A 271 -8.26 -3.00 17.75
CA ILE A 271 -8.62 -3.39 16.39
C ILE A 271 -9.74 -4.44 16.36
N SER A 272 -9.88 -5.26 17.41
CA SER A 272 -10.92 -6.29 17.50
C SER A 272 -12.34 -5.74 17.57
N THR A 273 -12.47 -4.45 17.90
CA THR A 273 -13.75 -3.72 17.88
C THR A 273 -14.12 -3.23 16.48
N GLY A 274 -13.14 -3.04 15.59
CA GLY A 274 -13.33 -2.40 14.28
C GLY A 274 -13.62 -0.89 14.35
N LYS A 275 -13.60 -0.27 15.54
CA LYS A 275 -13.98 1.14 15.71
C LYS A 275 -12.80 2.08 15.45
N PHE A 276 -12.56 2.39 14.17
CA PHE A 276 -11.57 3.35 13.73
C PHE A 276 -12.16 4.76 13.62
N VAL A 277 -11.79 5.65 14.54
CA VAL A 277 -12.34 7.02 14.61
C VAL A 277 -11.41 8.00 13.91
N ARG A 278 -11.96 8.82 13.00
CA ARG A 278 -11.22 9.87 12.28
C ARG A 278 -10.46 10.77 13.26
N SER A 279 -9.16 10.93 13.02
CA SER A 279 -8.20 11.57 13.94
C SER A 279 -7.25 12.54 13.23
N ASP A 280 -7.61 13.03 12.04
CA ASP A 280 -6.80 13.90 11.19
C ASP A 280 -6.31 15.19 11.85
N LYS A 281 -7.03 15.72 12.85
CA LYS A 281 -6.65 16.96 13.55
C LYS A 281 -5.37 16.87 14.38
N VAL A 282 -4.90 15.67 14.71
CA VAL A 282 -3.69 15.47 15.53
C VAL A 282 -2.49 14.97 14.72
N PHE A 283 -2.65 14.86 13.40
CA PHE A 283 -1.59 14.42 12.49
C PHE A 283 -1.09 15.60 11.66
N SER A 284 0.20 15.56 11.32
CA SER A 284 0.81 16.53 10.43
C SER A 284 1.66 15.84 9.38
N PHE A 285 1.56 16.33 8.15
CA PHE A 285 2.34 15.87 7.01
C PHE A 285 3.07 17.05 6.38
N PRO A 286 4.31 16.87 5.88
CA PRO A 286 5.08 17.94 5.26
C PRO A 286 4.53 18.34 3.88
N TYR A 287 3.78 17.43 3.25
CA TYR A 287 3.04 17.58 2.00
C TYR A 287 2.04 16.42 1.87
N GLY A 288 1.20 16.41 0.83
CA GLY A 288 0.27 15.30 0.56
C GLY A 288 1.00 14.01 0.19
N PHE A 289 1.10 13.09 1.14
CA PHE A 289 1.53 11.71 0.90
C PHE A 289 0.39 10.94 0.20
N LYS A 290 0.74 10.03 -0.71
CA LYS A 290 -0.18 9.15 -1.45
C LYS A 290 0.14 7.68 -1.19
N HIS A 291 -0.71 6.77 -1.69
CA HIS A 291 -0.65 5.32 -1.48
C HIS A 291 0.76 4.77 -1.18
N GLY A 292 0.94 4.28 0.05
CA GLY A 292 2.19 3.70 0.52
C GLY A 292 2.01 2.85 1.76
N THR A 293 3.12 2.57 2.45
CA THR A 293 3.15 1.72 3.66
C THR A 293 3.97 2.35 4.77
N VAL A 294 3.50 2.18 6.00
CA VAL A 294 4.22 2.55 7.22
C VAL A 294 4.82 1.32 7.88
N MET A 295 6.11 1.41 8.17
CA MET A 295 6.89 0.38 8.85
C MET A 295 7.57 0.96 10.09
N GLU A 296 7.51 0.23 11.20
CA GLU A 296 8.26 0.54 12.41
C GLU A 296 9.77 0.34 12.18
N ILE A 297 10.56 1.30 12.63
CA ILE A 297 12.03 1.33 12.52
C ILE A 297 12.67 1.68 13.86
N THR A 298 13.94 1.33 14.02
CA THR A 298 14.68 1.64 15.25
C THR A 298 15.09 3.11 15.31
N ASP A 299 15.45 3.58 16.50
CA ASP A 299 15.98 4.93 16.68
C ASP A 299 17.29 5.14 15.87
N GLU A 300 18.12 4.10 15.74
CA GLU A 300 19.35 4.11 14.93
C GLU A 300 19.05 4.22 13.44
N GLU A 301 18.06 3.50 12.93
CA GLU A 301 17.62 3.58 11.53
C GLU A 301 17.00 4.94 11.21
N TYR A 302 16.17 5.47 12.10
CA TYR A 302 15.64 6.83 11.99
C TYR A 302 16.78 7.86 11.89
N LYS A 303 17.79 7.74 12.76
CA LYS A 303 18.95 8.63 12.74
C LYS A 303 19.74 8.48 11.43
N ARG A 304 19.99 7.24 10.99
CA ARG A 304 20.69 6.92 9.74
C ARG A 304 19.99 7.55 8.54
N LEU A 305 18.65 7.46 8.47
CA LEU A 305 17.86 8.09 7.42
C LEU A 305 18.01 9.62 7.44
N LYS A 306 17.96 10.27 8.60
CA LYS A 306 18.16 11.73 8.69
C LYS A 306 19.55 12.20 8.27
N GLU A 307 20.58 11.41 8.58
CA GLU A 307 21.96 11.73 8.23
C GLU A 307 22.24 11.57 6.73
N ASN A 308 21.67 10.54 6.10
CA ASN A 308 21.91 10.24 4.68
C ASN A 308 20.92 10.94 3.73
N TYR A 309 19.74 11.31 4.23
CA TYR A 309 18.70 12.03 3.49
C TYR A 309 18.32 13.35 4.19
N PRO A 310 19.26 14.31 4.34
CA PRO A 310 19.01 15.52 5.11
C PRO A 310 18.03 16.48 4.42
N ASN A 311 17.33 17.27 5.24
CA ASN A 311 16.67 18.50 4.80
C ASN A 311 17.59 19.67 5.13
N ASN A 312 17.89 20.49 4.13
CA ASN A 312 18.65 21.74 4.24
C ASN A 312 17.72 22.94 4.39
#